data_AF-A0A2T3HM95-F1
#
_entry.id   AF-A0A2T3HM95-F1
#
_cell.length_a   1.000
_cell.length_b   1.000
_cell.length_c   1.000
_cell.angle_alpha   90.00
_cell.angle_beta   90.00
_cell.angle_gamma   90.00
#
_symmetry.space_group_name_H-M   'P 1'
#
loop_
_entity.id
_entity.type
_entity.pdbx_description
1 polymer ?
#
loop_
_entity_poly.entity_id
_entity_poly.type
_entity_poly.pdbx_seq_one_letter_code
_entity_poly.pdbx_strand_id
1 'polypeptide(L)'
;MNETRHIDRCLRGTPDNSEQFLFQARRLLDPAFDASVKLQQRCYRLVRDHARAQVRAEIAAADQQVFSFPEHRGLRDRLYRLFK
;
A
#
# COMPACT_ATOMS: atom_id res chain seq x y z
N MET A 1 0.49 6.37 24.10
CA MET A 1 -0.40 6.43 22.90
C MET A 1 0.26 7.03 21.64
N ASN A 2 1.56 7.34 21.63
CA ASN A 2 2.18 8.11 20.52
C ASN A 2 3.27 7.38 19.70
N GLU A 3 3.74 6.20 20.12
CA GLU A 3 4.89 5.57 19.44
C GLU A 3 4.53 5.07 18.04
N THR A 4 3.44 4.32 17.90
CA THR A 4 2.94 3.85 16.59
C THR A 4 2.68 5.00 15.63
N ARG A 5 2.08 6.10 16.12
CA ARG A 5 1.84 7.32 15.33
C ARG A 5 3.13 8.01 14.90
N HIS A 6 4.13 8.05 15.77
CA HIS A 6 5.45 8.60 15.45
C HIS A 6 6.16 7.75 14.39
N ILE A 7 6.11 6.42 14.54
CA ILE A 7 6.62 5.47 13.54
C ILE A 7 5.88 5.67 12.21
N ASP A 8 4.55 5.83 12.22
CA ASP A 8 3.76 6.07 11.02
C ASP A 8 4.14 7.35 10.30
N ARG A 9 4.24 8.43 11.06
CA ARG A 9 4.65 9.72 10.52
C ARG A 9 6.03 9.64 9.88
N CYS A 10 6.98 8.92 10.49
CA CYS A 10 8.33 8.77 9.95
C CYS A 10 8.43 7.76 8.79
N LEU A 11 7.57 6.73 8.74
CA LEU A 11 7.61 5.69 7.70
C LEU A 11 6.78 6.02 6.45
N ARG A 12 5.68 6.74 6.60
CA ARG A 12 4.68 6.98 5.53
C ARG A 12 4.27 8.44 5.37
N GLY A 13 4.52 9.27 6.38
CA GLY A 13 4.25 10.70 6.31
C GLY A 13 5.41 11.46 5.66
N THR A 14 5.33 12.79 5.77
CA THR A 14 6.40 13.72 5.41
C THR A 14 6.98 14.30 6.70
N PRO A 15 7.88 13.56 7.39
CA PRO A 15 8.58 14.11 8.55
C PRO A 15 9.52 15.23 8.08
N ASP A 16 9.82 16.18 8.97
CA ASP A 16 10.93 17.08 8.70
C ASP A 16 12.27 16.36 8.86
N ASN A 17 13.35 16.97 8.36
CA ASN A 17 14.67 16.35 8.38
C ASN A 17 15.15 16.04 9.80
N SER A 18 14.86 16.92 10.76
CA SER A 18 15.29 16.77 12.16
C SER A 18 14.58 15.60 12.84
N GLU A 19 13.28 15.47 12.65
CA GLU A 19 12.47 14.34 13.10
C GLU A 19 12.99 13.02 12.50
N GLN A 20 13.33 13.02 11.22
CA GLN A 20 13.87 11.84 10.54
C GLN A 20 15.25 11.43 11.11
N PHE A 21 16.13 12.39 11.40
CA PHE A 21 17.42 12.13 12.05
C PHE A 21 17.24 11.56 13.46
N LEU A 22 16.39 12.17 14.28
CA LEU A 22 16.10 11.67 15.64
C LEU A 22 15.49 10.27 15.61
N PHE A 23 14.60 10.00 14.65
CA PHE A 23 14.02 8.68 14.45
C PHE A 23 15.08 7.63 14.11
N GLN A 24 16.01 7.93 13.20
CA GLN A 24 17.11 7.03 12.85
C GLN A 24 18.07 6.80 14.02
N ALA A 25 18.46 7.86 14.73
CA ALA A 25 19.30 7.76 15.90
C ALA A 25 18.66 6.89 16.98
N ARG A 26 17.36 7.08 17.26
CA ARG A 26 16.65 6.26 18.23
C ARG A 26 16.61 4.79 17.84
N ARG A 27 16.41 4.46 16.55
CA ARG A 27 16.47 3.05 16.09
C ARG A 27 17.84 2.39 16.29
N LEU A 28 18.92 3.16 16.25
CA LEU A 28 20.27 2.64 16.50
C LEU A 28 20.54 2.45 17.99
N LEU A 29 20.03 3.35 18.83
CA LEU A 29 20.30 3.38 20.27
C LEU A 29 19.32 2.54 21.10
N ASP A 30 18.12 2.30 20.59
CA ASP A 30 17.02 1.60 21.26
C ASP A 30 16.58 0.37 20.43
N PRO A 31 17.12 -0.83 20.72
CA PRO A 31 16.79 -2.06 20.00
C PRO A 31 15.31 -2.45 20.12
N ALA A 32 14.66 -2.11 21.24
CA ALA A 32 13.24 -2.42 21.44
C ALA A 32 12.37 -1.55 20.51
N PHE A 33 12.71 -0.27 20.39
CA PHE A 33 12.08 0.62 19.42
C PHE A 33 12.29 0.16 17.98
N ASP A 34 13.51 -0.26 17.60
CA ASP A 34 13.76 -0.78 16.25
C ASP A 34 12.99 -2.08 15.96
N ALA A 35 12.83 -2.96 16.95
CA ALA A 35 11.99 -4.14 16.82
C ALA A 35 10.53 -3.77 16.51
N SER A 36 9.97 -2.77 17.21
CA SER A 36 8.63 -2.24 16.93
C SER A 36 8.52 -1.67 15.51
N VAL A 37 9.50 -0.87 15.07
CA VAL A 37 9.54 -0.32 13.71
C VAL A 37 9.56 -1.44 12.67
N LYS A 38 10.41 -2.45 12.85
CA LYS A 38 10.52 -3.61 11.94
C LYS A 38 9.22 -4.40 11.88
N LEU A 39 8.55 -4.61 13.01
CA LEU A 39 7.26 -5.29 13.06
C LEU A 39 6.20 -4.52 12.26
N GLN A 40 6.11 -3.21 12.46
CA GLN A 40 5.15 -2.35 11.76
C GLN A 40 5.42 -2.33 10.24
N GLN A 41 6.68 -2.27 9.82
CA GLN A 41 7.07 -2.40 8.40
C GLN A 41 6.65 -3.75 7.80
N ARG A 42 6.79 -4.86 8.55
CA ARG A 42 6.35 -6.19 8.11
C ARG A 42 4.83 -6.25 7.96
N CYS A 43 4.08 -5.71 8.92
CA CYS A 43 2.63 -5.61 8.84
C CYS A 43 2.21 -4.82 7.59
N TYR A 44 2.85 -3.68 7.30
CA TYR A 44 2.57 -2.90 6.09
C TYR A 44 2.88 -3.64 4.81
N ARG A 45 3.95 -4.43 4.79
CA ARG A 45 4.25 -5.27 3.64
C ARG A 45 3.16 -6.32 3.42
N LEU A 46 2.76 -7.03 4.48
CA LEU A 46 1.69 -8.03 4.41
C LEU A 46 0.38 -7.40 3.92
N VAL A 47 -0.06 -6.31 4.54
CA VAL A 47 -1.29 -5.61 4.12
C VAL A 47 -1.20 -5.17 2.66
N ARG A 48 -0.08 -4.57 2.24
CA ARG A 48 0.10 -4.15 0.85
C ARG A 48 0.05 -5.33 -0.12
N ASP A 49 0.72 -6.42 0.20
CA ASP A 49 0.86 -7.57 -0.70
C ASP A 49 -0.48 -8.33 -0.81
N HIS A 50 -1.21 -8.49 0.30
CA HIS A 50 -2.54 -9.10 0.30
C HIS A 50 -3.63 -8.20 -0.30
N ALA A 51 -3.63 -6.89 0.01
CA ALA A 51 -4.57 -5.96 -0.59
C ALA A 51 -4.35 -5.84 -2.11
N ARG A 52 -3.10 -5.89 -2.59
CA ARG A 52 -2.80 -5.92 -4.03
C ARG A 52 -3.31 -7.20 -4.69
N ALA A 53 -3.20 -8.35 -4.03
CA ALA A 53 -3.73 -9.60 -4.56
C ALA A 53 -5.27 -9.53 -4.69
N GLN A 54 -5.94 -8.97 -3.68
CA GLN A 54 -7.39 -8.76 -3.70
C GLN A 54 -7.81 -7.79 -4.82
N VAL A 55 -7.17 -6.62 -4.92
CA VAL A 55 -7.46 -5.65 -6.00
C VAL A 55 -7.22 -6.26 -7.38
N ARG A 56 -6.17 -7.07 -7.55
CA ARG A 56 -5.92 -7.80 -8.81
C ARG A 56 -7.03 -8.79 -9.12
N ALA A 57 -7.53 -9.53 -8.12
CA ALA A 57 -8.64 -10.46 -8.29
C ALA A 57 -9.94 -9.73 -8.66
N GLU A 58 -10.23 -8.59 -8.02
CA GLU A 58 -11.38 -7.75 -8.33
C GLU A 58 -11.31 -7.18 -9.76
N ILE A 59 -10.14 -6.71 -10.19
CA ILE A 59 -9.91 -6.26 -11.57
C ILE A 59 -10.10 -7.42 -12.56
N ALA A 60 -9.55 -8.60 -12.28
CA ALA A 60 -9.70 -9.77 -13.15
C ALA A 60 -11.16 -10.23 -13.25
N ALA A 61 -11.91 -10.19 -12.15
CA ALA A 61 -13.33 -10.49 -12.15
C ALA A 61 -14.14 -9.48 -12.98
N ALA A 62 -13.84 -8.18 -12.84
CA ALA A 62 -14.47 -7.13 -13.64
C ALA A 62 -14.14 -7.27 -15.13
N ASP A 63 -12.89 -7.59 -15.47
CA ASP A 63 -12.46 -7.86 -16.85
C ASP A 63 -13.23 -9.06 -17.44
N GLN A 64 -13.30 -10.17 -16.70
CA GLN A 64 -14.05 -11.34 -17.14
C GLN A 64 -15.54 -11.00 -17.39
N GLN A 65 -16.17 -10.22 -16.52
CA GLN A 65 -17.56 -9.80 -16.71
C GLN A 65 -17.73 -8.95 -17.98
N VAL A 66 -16.94 -7.88 -18.13
CA VAL A 66 -17.07 -6.94 -19.25
C VAL A 66 -16.77 -7.57 -20.61
N PHE A 67 -15.80 -8.48 -20.67
CA PHE A 67 -15.36 -9.08 -21.93
C PHE A 67 -16.07 -10.40 -22.29
N SER A 68 -16.70 -11.08 -21.33
CA SER A 68 -17.41 -12.35 -21.58
C SER A 68 -18.90 -12.18 -21.86
N PHE A 69 -19.58 -11.23 -21.21
CA PHE A 69 -21.04 -11.08 -21.41
C PHE A 69 -21.37 -10.17 -22.61
N PRO A 70 -22.31 -10.57 -23.48
CA PRO A 70 -22.69 -9.80 -24.66
C PRO A 70 -23.34 -8.45 -24.32
N GLU A 71 -23.92 -8.32 -23.12
CA GLU A 71 -24.58 -7.10 -22.62
C GLU A 71 -23.61 -5.92 -22.45
N HIS A 72 -22.30 -6.19 -22.29
CA HIS A 72 -21.28 -5.16 -22.07
C HIS A 72 -20.52 -4.76 -23.35
N ARG A 73 -20.99 -5.15 -24.54
CA ARG A 73 -20.32 -4.88 -25.83
C ARG A 73 -20.01 -3.40 -26.05
N GLY A 74 -20.95 -2.50 -25.76
CA GLY A 74 -20.76 -1.05 -25.94
C GLY A 74 -19.67 -0.45 -25.06
N LEU A 75 -19.49 -0.96 -23.83
CA LEU A 75 -18.40 -0.57 -22.94
C LEU A 75 -17.06 -1.09 -23.48
N ARG A 76 -17.04 -2.35 -23.92
CA ARG A 76 -15.87 -3.00 -24.54
C ARG A 76 -15.31 -2.20 -25.70
N ASP A 77 -16.18 -1.77 -26.62
CA ASP A 77 -15.80 -1.01 -27.80
C ASP A 77 -15.28 0.41 -27.48
N ARG A 78 -15.71 0.99 -26.35
CA ARG A 78 -15.16 2.26 -25.84
C ARG A 78 -13.79 2.05 -25.22
N LEU A 79 -13.61 1.00 -24.42
CA LEU A 79 -12.31 0.67 -23.81
C LEU A 79 -11.26 0.38 -24.89
N TYR A 80 -11.59 -0.42 -25.90
CA TYR A 80 -10.69 -0.67 -27.04
C TYR A 80 -10.28 0.60 -27.78
N ARG A 81 -11.15 1.61 -27.84
CA ARG A 81 -10.83 2.91 -28.45
C ARG A 81 -9.98 3.80 -27.54
N LEU A 82 -10.17 3.72 -26.23
CA LEU A 82 -9.45 4.53 -25.25
C LEU A 82 -7.99 4.10 -25.08
N PHE A 83 -7.73 2.79 -25.17
CA PHE A 83 -6.41 2.18 -25.01
C PHE A 83 -5.68 1.92 -26.33
N LYS A 84 -6.19 2.45 -27.45
CA LYS A 84 -5.54 2.40 -28.76
C LYS A 84 -4.61 3.60 -28.94
#